data_AF-A0A2Z6CQ47-F1
#
_entry.id   AF-A0A2Z6CQ47-F1
#
_cell.length_a   1.000
_cell.length_b   1.000
_cell.length_c   1.000
_cell.angle_alpha   90.00
_cell.angle_beta   90.00
_cell.angle_gamma   90.00
#
_symmetry.space_group_name_H-M   'P 1'
#
loop_
_entity.id
_entity.type
_entity.pdbx_description
1 polymer ?
#
loop_
_entity_poly.entity_id
_entity_poly.type
_entity_poly.pdbx_seq_one_letter_code
_entity_poly.pdbx_strand_id
1 'polypeptide(L)' 'MSDQELKRYLLNHREYQEAFYVYMDRRKARHRDTAIELDDPAWEEKIIALIHKQLGSS' A
#
# COMPACT_ATOMS: atom_id res chain seq x y z
N MET A 1 -13.55 11.75 0.25
CA MET A 1 -12.91 10.76 1.13
C MET A 1 -11.53 10.42 0.58
N SER A 2 -10.49 10.76 1.32
CA SER A 2 -9.11 10.35 1.06
C SER A 2 -8.99 8.84 1.16
N ASP A 3 -7.87 8.32 0.69
CA ASP A 3 -7.59 6.89 0.74
C ASP A 3 -7.45 6.33 2.16
N GLN A 4 -6.98 7.17 3.09
CA GLN A 4 -6.93 6.83 4.52
C GLN A 4 -8.33 6.83 5.14
N GLU A 5 -9.15 7.83 4.79
CA GLU A 5 -10.53 7.91 5.26
C GLU A 5 -11.37 6.74 4.71
N LEU A 6 -11.19 6.36 3.45
CA LEU A 6 -11.90 5.23 2.83
C LEU A 6 -11.47 3.90 3.45
N LYS A 7 -10.18 3.73 3.75
CA LYS A 7 -9.69 2.57 4.50
C LYS A 7 -10.34 2.51 5.88
N ARG A 8 -10.39 3.64 6.60
CA ARG A 8 -11.00 3.71 7.94
C ARG A 8 -12.48 3.38 7.87
N TYR A 9 -13.19 3.95 6.91
CA TYR A 9 -14.61 3.69 6.66
C TYR A 9 -14.84 2.20 6.42
N LEU A 10 -14.16 1.59 5.44
CA LEU A 10 -14.24 0.15 5.14
C LEU A 10 -14.01 -0.73 6.38
N LEU A 11 -13.00 -0.41 7.21
CA LEU A 11 -12.68 -1.22 8.38
C LEU A 11 -13.77 -1.19 9.45
N ASN A 12 -14.53 -0.09 9.53
CA ASN A 12 -15.65 0.11 10.45
C ASN A 12 -17.00 -0.35 9.88
N HIS A 13 -17.08 -0.58 8.56
CA HIS A 13 -18.30 -0.84 7.79
C HIS A 13 -18.10 -2.03 6.86
N ARG A 14 -17.67 -3.16 7.43
CA ARG A 14 -17.21 -4.35 6.67
C ARG A 14 -18.32 -5.07 5.90
N GLU A 15 -19.56 -4.84 6.29
CA GLU A 15 -20.78 -5.35 5.67
C GLU A 15 -21.07 -4.70 4.31
N TYR A 16 -20.55 -3.49 4.07
CA TYR A 16 -20.76 -2.77 2.82
C TYR A 16 -19.74 -3.21 1.77
N GLN A 17 -20.11 -4.20 0.97
CA GLN A 17 -19.28 -4.71 -0.13
C GLN A 17 -18.86 -3.62 -1.12
N GLU A 18 -19.70 -2.60 -1.35
CA GLU A 18 -19.38 -1.47 -2.22
C GLU A 18 -18.15 -0.70 -1.72
N ALA A 19 -18.05 -0.44 -0.40
CA ALA A 19 -16.88 0.22 0.19
C ALA A 19 -15.60 -0.61 0.00
N PHE A 20 -15.73 -1.94 0.04
CA PHE A 20 -14.62 -2.86 -0.23
C PHE A 20 -14.16 -2.75 -1.69
N TYR A 21 -15.07 -2.81 -2.66
CA TYR A 21 -14.72 -2.72 -4.08
C TYR A 21 -14.11 -1.37 -4.43
N VAL A 22 -14.69 -0.26 -3.96
CA VAL A 22 -14.15 1.09 -4.19
C VAL A 22 -12.75 1.23 -3.59
N TYR A 23 -12.51 0.71 -2.39
CA TYR A 23 -11.18 0.72 -1.79
C TYR A 23 -10.18 -0.12 -2.59
N MET A 24 -10.58 -1.31 -3.05
CA MET A 24 -9.72 -2.20 -3.82
C MET A 24 -9.38 -1.63 -5.20
N ASP A 25 -10.33 -0.99 -5.88
CA ASP A 25 -10.09 -0.35 -7.18
C ASP A 25 -9.11 0.82 -7.04
N ARG A 26 -9.29 1.68 -6.04
CA ARG A 26 -8.31 2.73 -5.75
C ARG A 26 -6.94 2.16 -5.41
N ARG A 27 -6.89 1.09 -4.62
CA ARG A 27 -5.64 0.41 -4.25
C ARG A 27 -4.92 -0.23 -5.45
N LYS A 28 -5.64 -0.63 -6.49
CA LYS A 28 -5.10 -1.15 -7.75
C LYS A 28 -4.66 -0.03 -8.69
N ALA A 29 -5.41 1.07 -8.75
CA ALA A 29 -5.11 2.21 -9.60
C ALA A 29 -3.88 3.01 -9.15
N ARG A 30 -3.48 2.89 -7.87
CA ARG A 30 -2.22 3.48 -7.41
C ARG A 30 -1.04 2.82 -8.10
N HIS A 31 -0.20 3.65 -8.72
CA HIS A 31 1.15 3.24 -9.12
C HIS A 31 1.87 2.69 -7.89
N ARG A 32 2.22 1.41 -7.93
CA ARG A 32 3.16 0.83 -6.99
C ARG A 32 4.49 0.78 -7.69
N ASP A 33 5.45 1.53 -7.19
CA ASP A 33 6.83 1.27 -7.56
C ASP A 33 7.13 -0.13 -7.04
N THR A 34 7.46 -1.05 -7.95
CA THR A 34 7.96 -2.37 -7.56
C THR A 34 9.21 -2.13 -6.75
N ALA A 35 9.12 -2.35 -5.43
CA ALA A 35 10.22 -2.10 -4.53
C ALA A 35 11.43 -2.98 -4.85
N ILE A 36 11.16 -4.22 -5.29
CA ILE A 36 12.11 -5.30 -5.54
C ILE A 36 11.54 -6.24 -6.60
N GLU A 37 12.39 -6.65 -7.54
CA GLU A 37 12.10 -7.69 -8.52
C GLU A 37 12.45 -9.08 -7.96
N LEU A 38 11.77 -10.14 -8.40
CA LEU A 38 11.93 -11.49 -7.83
C LEU A 38 13.37 -12.02 -7.92
N ASP A 39 14.05 -11.75 -9.04
CA ASP A 39 15.41 -12.22 -9.32
C ASP A 39 16.47 -11.13 -9.07
N ASP A 40 16.16 -10.13 -8.25
CA ASP A 40 17.08 -9.04 -7.94
C ASP A 40 18.19 -9.52 -6.99
N PRO A 41 19.47 -9.60 -7.44
CA PRO A 41 20.55 -10.12 -6.60
C PRO A 41 20.87 -9.21 -5.41
N ALA A 42 20.40 -7.96 -5.42
CA ALA A 42 20.59 -6.98 -4.35
C ALA A 42 19.25 -6.65 -3.64
N TRP A 43 18.30 -7.59 -3.67
CA TRP A 43 16.98 -7.41 -3.08
C TRP A 43 17.07 -7.05 -1.58
N GLU A 44 17.98 -7.68 -0.85
CA GLU A 44 18.09 -7.53 0.60
C GLU A 44 18.52 -6.11 0.98
N GLU A 45 19.57 -5.59 0.36
CA GLU A 45 20.05 -4.22 0.58
C GLU A 45 18.99 -3.17 0.18
N LYS A 46 18.27 -3.41 -0.91
CA LYS A 46 17.19 -2.53 -1.36
C LYS A 46 16.02 -2.50 -0.38
N ILE A 47 15.62 -3.65 0.19
CA ILE A 47 14.55 -3.71 1.20
C ILE A 47 14.98 -2.93 2.45
N ILE A 48 16.23 -3.11 2.91
CA ILE A 48 16.75 -2.44 4.10
C ILE A 48 16.78 -0.92 3.88
N ALA A 49 17.29 -0.48 2.72
CA ALA A 49 17.33 0.94 2.36
C ALA A 49 15.92 1.58 2.33
N LEU A 50 14.93 0.86 1.78
CA LEU A 50 13.54 1.33 1.74
C LEU A 50 12.93 1.40 3.14
N ILE A 51 13.18 0.42 4.02
CA ILE A 51 12.72 0.45 5.41
C ILE A 51 13.32 1.66 6.14
N HIS A 52 14.63 1.89 6.02
CA HIS A 52 15.29 3.04 6.63
C HIS A 52 14.74 4.38 6.10
N LYS A 53 14.51 4.49 4.79
CA LYS A 53 13.89 5.69 4.20
C LYS A 53 12.51 5.96 4.79
N GLN A 54 11.70 4.92 4.99
CA GLN A 54 10.35 5.05 5.55
C GLN A 54 10.37 5.44 7.03
N LEU A 55 11.30 4.88 7.82
CA LEU A 55 11.47 5.21 9.23
C LEU A 55 12.08 6.61 9.46
N GLY A 56 12.98 7.05 8.58
CA GLY A 56 13.61 8.37 8.66
C GLY A 56 12.81 9.52 8.04
N SER A 57 11.74 9.22 7.30
CA SER A 57 10.81 10.25 6.74
C SER A 57 9.60 10.53 7.64
N SER A 58 9.65 10.13 8.93
CA SER A 58 8.60 10.40 9.92
C SER A 58 8.93 11.60 10.80
#